data_AF-A0A520HI72-F1
#
_entry.id   AF-A0A520HI72-F1
#
_cell.length_a   1.000
_cell.length_b   1.000
_cell.length_c   1.000
_cell.angle_alpha   90.00
_cell.angle_beta   90.00
_cell.angle_gamma   90.00
#
_symmetry.space_group_name_H-M   'P 1'
#
loop_
_entity.id
_entity.type
_entity.pdbx_description
1 polymer ?
#
loop_
_entity_poly.entity_id
_entity_poly.type
_entity_poly.pdbx_seq_one_letter_code
_entity_poly.pdbx_strand_id
1 'polypeptide(L)' 'MNDNIKAIWNKRPLIISGPCSAETEEQVLETAQRLAKTGKVDVLRAGIWKPRTKPGMFEGIGVKGLP' A
#
# COMPACT_ATOMS: atom_id res chain seq x y z
N MET A 1 0.13 22.48 8.05
CA MET A 1 0.60 21.07 7.97
C MET A 1 0.39 20.46 9.34
N ASN A 2 -0.43 19.40 9.45
CA ASN A 2 -0.78 18.79 10.75
C ASN A 2 0.46 18.44 11.57
N ASP A 3 0.39 18.66 12.88
CA ASP A 3 1.53 18.44 13.79
C ASP A 3 2.00 16.97 13.78
N ASN A 4 1.08 16.02 13.57
CA ASN A 4 1.41 14.60 13.40
C ASN A 4 2.29 14.33 12.18
N ILE A 5 2.08 15.02 11.06
CA ILE A 5 2.89 14.84 9.84
C ILE A 5 4.29 15.40 10.05
N LYS A 6 4.40 16.57 10.71
CA LYS A 6 5.70 17.14 11.11
C LYS A 6 6.48 16.20 12.03
N ALA A 7 5.81 15.58 13.00
CA ALA A 7 6.44 14.63 13.92
C ALA A 7 7.00 13.39 13.19
N ILE A 8 6.26 12.84 12.21
CA ILE A 8 6.74 11.71 11.39
C ILE A 8 7.96 12.13 10.56
N TRP A 9 7.89 13.28 9.88
CA TRP A 9 8.96 13.78 9.01
C TRP A 9 10.26 14.06 9.77
N ASN A 10 10.16 14.52 11.02
CA ASN A 10 11.34 14.84 11.84
C ASN A 10 11.97 13.62 12.54
N LYS A 11 11.26 12.49 12.65
CA LYS A 11 11.74 11.31 13.40
C LYS A 11 12.67 10.42 12.57
N ARG A 12 12.27 10.14 11.33
CA ARG A 12 12.96 9.27 10.36
C ARG A 12 12.35 9.52 8.96
N PRO A 13 12.98 9.04 7.87
CA PRO A 13 12.32 9.06 6.57
C PRO A 13 10.93 8.42 6.62
N LEU A 14 9.99 9.01 5.89
CA LEU A 14 8.65 8.46 5.70
C LEU A 14 8.77 7.11 4.99
N ILE A 15 8.13 6.08 5.55
CA ILE A 15 8.14 4.72 4.99
C ILE A 15 6.78 4.42 4.39
N ILE A 16 6.77 4.22 3.08
CA ILE A 16 5.62 3.76 2.30
C ILE A 16 5.86 2.29 1.94
N SER A 17 4.99 1.40 2.39
CA SER A 17 5.15 -0.04 2.17
C SER A 17 3.81 -0.70 1.89
N GLY A 18 3.83 -1.90 1.33
CA GLY A 18 2.63 -2.64 0.96
C GLY A 18 2.86 -3.52 -0.25
N PRO A 19 1.84 -4.29 -0.64
CA PRO A 19 2.01 -5.26 -1.71
C PRO A 19 2.25 -4.56 -3.06
N CYS A 20 2.81 -5.33 -3.99
CA CYS A 20 2.98 -4.86 -5.36
C CYS A 20 1.61 -4.50 -5.96
N SER A 21 0.66 -5.43 -5.85
CA SER A 21 -0.71 -5.33 -6.33
C SER A 21 -1.70 -5.51 -5.18
N ALA A 22 -2.89 -4.92 -5.29
CA ALA A 22 -4.05 -5.38 -4.51
C ALA A 22 -4.71 -6.51 -5.30
N GLU A 23 -4.58 -7.75 -4.82
CA GLU A 23 -5.09 -8.94 -5.53
C GLU A 23 -6.40 -9.43 -4.92
N THR A 24 -6.50 -9.45 -3.58
CA THR A 24 -7.73 -9.72 -2.85
C THR A 24 -7.83 -8.80 -1.63
N GLU A 25 -9.03 -8.64 -1.08
CA GLU A 25 -9.26 -7.83 0.12
C GLU A 25 -8.50 -8.39 1.34
N GLU A 26 -8.58 -9.71 1.53
CA GLU A 26 -7.93 -10.42 2.64
C GLU A 26 -6.42 -10.22 2.61
N GLN A 27 -5.82 -10.33 1.43
CA GLN A 27 -4.38 -10.16 1.23
C GLN A 27 -3.92 -8.73 1.56
N VAL A 28 -4.69 -7.71 1.15
CA VAL A 28 -4.39 -6.31 1.45
C VAL A 28 -4.53 -6.04 2.94
N LEU A 29 -5.63 -6.49 3.56
CA LEU A 29 -5.90 -6.30 4.99
C LEU A 29 -4.86 -7.00 5.87
N GLU A 30 -4.50 -8.24 5.57
CA GLU A 30 -3.47 -8.98 6.31
C GLU A 30 -2.12 -8.25 6.22
N THR A 31 -1.76 -7.78 5.02
CA THR A 31 -0.52 -7.03 4.81
C THR A 31 -0.53 -5.73 5.62
N ALA A 32 -1.62 -4.98 5.58
CA ALA A 32 -1.78 -3.74 6.34
C ALA A 32 -1.63 -3.97 7.85
N GLN A 33 -2.30 -4.99 8.40
CA GLN A 33 -2.21 -5.35 9.82
C GLN A 33 -0.78 -5.73 10.21
N ARG A 34 -0.10 -6.54 9.39
CA ARG A 34 1.28 -6.96 9.65
C ARG A 34 2.25 -5.79 9.60
N LEU A 35 2.11 -4.88 8.64
CA LEU A 35 2.93 -3.68 8.55
C LEU A 35 2.68 -2.72 9.72
N ALA A 36 1.43 -2.52 10.11
CA ALA A 36 1.07 -1.71 11.27
C ALA A 36 1.70 -2.25 12.57
N LYS A 37 1.67 -3.58 12.77
CA LYS A 37 2.32 -4.25 13.92
C LYS A 37 3.82 -4.00 14.03
N THR A 38 4.51 -3.65 12.93
CA THR A 38 5.94 -3.32 12.98
C THR A 38 6.22 -1.98 13.64
N GLY A 39 5.24 -1.05 13.66
CA GLY A 39 5.44 0.34 14.09
C GLY A 39 6.38 1.17 13.21
N LYS A 40 6.75 0.65 12.02
CA LYS A 40 7.76 1.27 11.13
C LYS A 40 7.16 1.84 9.85
N VAL A 41 5.94 1.50 9.48
CA VAL A 41 5.31 1.94 8.23
C VAL A 41 4.32 3.04 8.51
N ASP A 42 4.40 4.12 7.73
CA ASP A 42 3.56 5.30 7.92
C ASP A 42 2.40 5.32 6.92
N VAL A 43 2.59 4.72 5.74
CA VAL A 43 1.60 4.69 4.65
C VAL A 43 1.57 3.31 3.97
N LEU A 44 0.36 2.81 3.72
CA LEU A 44 0.15 1.61 2.92
C LEU A 44 0.07 1.95 1.42
N ARG A 45 0.76 1.19 0.56
CA ARG A 45 0.61 1.24 -0.90
C ARG A 45 0.10 -0.09 -1.47
N ALA A 46 -0.77 -0.03 -2.47
CA ALA A 46 -1.15 -1.21 -3.27
C ALA A 46 -1.56 -0.78 -4.68
N GLY A 47 -1.09 -1.47 -5.72
CA GLY A 47 -1.44 -1.15 -7.10
C GLY A 47 -2.72 -1.86 -7.54
N ILE A 48 -3.75 -1.09 -7.93
CA ILE A 48 -5.00 -1.64 -8.48
C ILE A 48 -5.04 -1.66 -10.02
N TRP A 49 -4.11 -0.98 -10.68
CA TRP A 49 -3.84 -1.09 -12.12
C TRP A 49 -2.38 -1.45 -12.35
N LYS A 50 -2.12 -2.45 -13.18
CA LYS A 50 -0.79 -2.96 -13.49
C LYS A 50 -0.55 -2.96 -14.99
N PRO A 51 0.25 -2.02 -15.54
CA PRO A 51 0.63 -2.10 -16.94
C PRO A 51 1.43 -3.38 -17.16
N ARG A 52 0.95 -4.26 -18.05
CA ARG A 52 1.60 -5.55 -18.33
C ARG A 52 2.30 -5.49 -19.67
N THR A 53 3.56 -5.93 -19.69
CA THR A 53 4.32 -6.09 -20.94
C THR A 53 3.81 -7.27 -21.77
N LYS A 54 3.26 -8.30 -21.12
CA LYS A 54 2.70 -9.49 -21.77
C LYS A 54 1.20 -9.61 -21.48
N PRO A 55 0.37 -9.90 -22.49
CA PRO A 55 -1.05 -10.10 -22.31
C PRO A 55 -1.34 -11.38 -21.49
N GLY A 56 -2.55 -11.46 -20.92
CA GLY A 56 -3.04 -12.63 -20.18
C GLY A 56 -2.50 -12.76 -18.75
N MET A 57 -1.70 -11.79 -18.29
CA MET A 57 -1.25 -11.71 -16.91
C MET A 57 -2.16 -10.79 -16.10
N PHE A 58 -2.19 -10.93 -14.77
CA PHE A 58 -2.99 -10.09 -13.89
C PHE A 58 -2.79 -8.57 -14.12
N GLU A 59 -3.82 -7.85 -14.55
CA GLU A 59 -3.76 -6.43 -14.92
C GLU A 59 -4.15 -5.48 -13.77
N GLY A 60 -4.44 -6.02 -12.60
CA GLY A 60 -5.02 -5.29 -11.48
C GLY A 60 -6.53 -5.53 -11.35
N ILE A 61 -7.06 -5.33 -10.14
CA ILE A 61 -8.50 -5.42 -9.87
C ILE A 61 -9.31 -4.24 -10.42
N GLY A 62 -8.60 -3.18 -10.84
CA GLY A 62 -9.17 -1.95 -11.39
C GLY A 62 -10.10 -1.24 -10.42
N VAL A 63 -11.22 -0.74 -10.94
CA VAL A 63 -12.19 0.09 -10.21
C VAL A 63 -12.71 -0.57 -8.93
N LYS A 64 -12.78 -1.90 -8.88
CA LYS A 64 -13.20 -2.65 -7.69
C LYS A 64 -12.32 -2.38 -6.47
N GLY A 65 -11.07 -1.96 -6.67
CA GLY A 65 -10.13 -1.62 -5.60
C GLY A 65 -9.99 -0.14 -5.27
N LEU A 66 -10.78 0.73 -5.91
CA LEU A 66 -10.81 2.16 -5.62
C LEU A 66 -11.59 2.57 -4.34
N PRO A 67 -12.67 1.88 -3.92
CA PRO A 67 -13.49 2.33 -2.80
C PRO A 67 -12.80 2.15 -1.43
#